data_AF-A0A5J4UU21-F1
#
_entry.id   AF-A0A5J4UU21-F1
#
_cell.length_a   1.000
_cell.length_b   1.000
_cell.length_c   1.000
_cell.angle_alpha   90.00
_cell.angle_beta   90.00
_cell.angle_gamma   90.00
#
_symmetry.space_group_name_H-M   'P 1'
#
loop_
_entity.id
_entity.type
_entity.pdbx_description
1 polymer ?
#
loop_
_entity_poly.entity_id
_entity_poly.type
_entity_poly.pdbx_seq_one_letter_code
_entity_poly.pdbx_strand_id
1 'polypeptide(L)'
;MLYKVSHSGERLLQTEIESEKYRSIYIQNCAEFIQSEQEQREELEYLKLQEIANDPLHKPLFASSILIRGQCETLKVFSGESIPVVVRVFYKEYQLPKEIQSKLLERMYRLEDEM
;
A
#
# COMPACT_ATOMS: atom_id res chain seq x y z
N MET A 1 61.01 -10.80 11.25
CA MET A 1 60.13 -10.94 10.07
C MET A 1 58.89 -10.11 10.30
N LEU A 2 58.71 -9.01 9.56
CA LEU A 2 57.48 -8.21 9.60
C LEU A 2 56.62 -8.65 8.41
N TYR A 3 55.49 -9.30 8.69
CA TYR A 3 54.54 -9.68 7.66
C TYR A 3 53.83 -8.42 7.17
N LYS A 4 54.09 -8.06 5.91
CA LYS A 4 53.37 -7.01 5.19
C LYS A 4 51.97 -7.55 4.91
N VAL A 5 50.98 -7.13 5.70
CA VAL A 5 49.58 -7.47 5.47
C VAL A 5 49.13 -6.74 4.21
N SER A 6 48.77 -7.53 3.19
CA SER A 6 48.41 -7.06 1.85
C SER A 6 47.15 -6.17 1.89
N HIS A 7 47.34 -4.86 1.77
CA HIS A 7 46.27 -3.84 1.61
C HIS A 7 45.32 -4.07 0.41
N SER A 8 45.59 -5.05 -0.46
CA SER A 8 44.76 -5.36 -1.62
C SER A 8 43.53 -6.21 -1.29
N GLY A 9 43.59 -7.07 -0.25
CA GLY A 9 42.47 -7.96 0.10
C GLY A 9 41.30 -7.24 0.78
N GLU A 10 41.60 -6.26 1.64
CA GLU A 10 40.59 -5.46 2.34
C GLU A 10 39.80 -4.55 1.38
N ARG A 11 40.45 -4.01 0.32
CA ARG A 11 39.79 -3.21 -0.71
C ARG A 11 38.84 -4.03 -1.58
N LEU A 12 39.20 -5.26 -1.94
CA LEU A 12 38.33 -6.17 -2.68
C LEU A 12 37.09 -6.54 -1.87
N LEU A 13 37.26 -6.91 -0.61
CA LEU A 13 36.15 -7.19 0.32
C LEU A 13 35.21 -6.00 0.50
N GLN A 14 35.74 -4.77 0.61
CA GLN A 14 34.91 -3.56 0.65
C GLN A 14 34.11 -3.34 -0.64
N THR A 15 34.73 -3.56 -1.80
CA THR A 15 34.08 -3.38 -3.10
C THR A 15 32.95 -4.41 -3.32
N GLU A 16 33.16 -5.66 -2.88
CA GLU A 16 32.15 -6.72 -2.93
C GLU A 16 30.95 -6.42 -2.00
N ILE A 17 31.22 -5.96 -0.77
CA ILE A 17 30.17 -5.56 0.18
C ILE A 17 29.36 -4.37 -0.34
N GLU A 18 30.02 -3.37 -0.96
CA GLU A 18 29.33 -2.24 -1.57
C GLU A 18 28.48 -2.68 -2.75
N SER A 19 29.01 -3.52 -3.65
CA SER A 19 28.28 -4.13 -4.77
C SER A 19 27.02 -4.86 -4.32
N GLU A 20 27.11 -5.69 -3.29
CA GLU A 20 25.98 -6.45 -2.73
C GLU A 20 24.90 -5.52 -2.15
N LYS A 21 25.30 -4.43 -1.48
CA LYS A 21 24.37 -3.40 -0.98
C LYS A 21 23.66 -2.69 -2.12
N TYR A 22 24.38 -2.26 -3.16
CA TYR A 22 23.76 -1.62 -4.34
C TYR A 22 22.77 -2.55 -5.03
N ARG A 23 23.11 -3.83 -5.17
CA ARG A 23 22.22 -4.84 -5.76
C ARG A 23 20.96 -5.04 -4.92
N SER A 24 21.10 -5.08 -3.59
CA SER A 24 19.97 -5.22 -2.66
C SER A 24 19.01 -4.02 -2.75
N ILE A 25 19.55 -2.81 -2.76
CA ILE A 25 18.77 -1.57 -2.93
C ILE A 25 18.04 -1.57 -4.28
N TYR A 26 18.72 -1.95 -5.36
CA TYR A 26 18.12 -2.01 -6.69
C TYR A 26 16.95 -3.01 -6.75
N ILE A 27 17.12 -4.22 -6.20
CA ILE A 27 16.06 -5.23 -6.16
C ILE A 27 14.87 -4.75 -5.33
N GLN A 28 15.12 -4.14 -4.17
CA GLN A 28 14.07 -3.58 -3.33
C GLN A 28 13.28 -2.49 -4.07
N ASN A 29 13.98 -1.53 -4.69
CA ASN A 29 13.33 -0.47 -5.45
C ASN A 29 12.51 -1.01 -6.63
N CYS A 30 13.00 -2.06 -7.32
CA CYS A 30 12.23 -2.71 -8.38
C CYS A 30 10.96 -3.39 -7.85
N ALA A 31 11.04 -4.05 -6.69
CA ALA A 31 9.88 -4.68 -6.08
C ALA A 31 8.84 -3.64 -5.64
N GLU A 32 9.29 -2.55 -5.01
CA GLU A 32 8.42 -1.41 -4.62
C GLU A 32 7.74 -0.77 -5.85
N PHE A 33 8.47 -0.60 -6.96
CA PHE A 33 7.90 -0.08 -8.20
C PHE A 33 6.82 -0.99 -8.78
N ILE A 34 7.09 -2.30 -8.87
CA ILE A 34 6.12 -3.29 -9.40
C ILE A 34 4.85 -3.31 -8.54
N GLN A 35 5.01 -3.27 -7.21
CA GLN A 35 3.89 -3.22 -6.29
C GLN A 35 3.04 -1.95 -6.50
N SER A 36 3.69 -0.78 -6.63
CA SER A 36 3.00 0.48 -6.88
C SER A 36 2.18 0.47 -8.19
N GLU A 37 2.74 -0.05 -9.28
CA GLU A 37 2.02 -0.16 -10.57
C GLU A 37 0.80 -1.08 -10.46
N GLN A 38 0.94 -2.21 -9.77
CA GLN A 38 -0.16 -3.14 -9.53
C GLN A 38 -1.28 -2.50 -8.71
N GLU A 39 -0.93 -1.79 -7.64
CA GLU A 39 -1.90 -1.06 -6.80
C GLU A 39 -2.65 0.01 -7.60
N GLN A 40 -1.96 0.78 -8.45
CA GLN A 40 -2.59 1.78 -9.31
C GLN A 40 -3.57 1.16 -10.32
N ARG A 41 -3.24 -0.02 -10.86
CA ARG A 41 -4.11 -0.73 -11.79
C ARG A 41 -5.39 -1.19 -11.10
N GLU A 42 -5.28 -1.78 -9.92
CA GLU A 42 -6.44 -2.23 -9.12
C GLU A 42 -7.37 -1.06 -8.77
N GLU A 43 -6.81 0.07 -8.34
CA GLU A 43 -7.58 1.28 -8.05
C GLU A 43 -8.31 1.82 -9.28
N LEU A 44 -7.64 1.84 -10.44
CA LEU A 44 -8.26 2.29 -11.69
C LEU A 44 -9.41 1.37 -12.12
N GLU A 45 -9.25 0.06 -11.95
CA GLU A 45 -10.30 -0.91 -12.25
C GLU A 45 -11.51 -0.73 -11.33
N TYR A 46 -11.27 -0.54 -10.04
CA TYR A 46 -12.32 -0.23 -9.06
C TYR A 46 -13.09 1.05 -9.43
N LEU A 47 -12.40 2.14 -9.77
CA LEU A 47 -13.04 3.40 -10.14
C LEU A 47 -13.93 3.26 -11.38
N LYS A 48 -13.47 2.52 -12.40
CA LYS A 48 -14.28 2.24 -13.60
C LYS A 48 -15.53 1.43 -13.27
N LEU A 49 -15.42 0.46 -12.37
CA LEU A 49 -16.55 -0.35 -11.92
C LEU A 49 -17.57 0.50 -11.16
N GLN A 50 -17.13 1.42 -10.31
CA GLN A 50 -18.02 2.35 -9.59
C GLN A 50 -18.76 3.32 -10.53
N GLU A 51 -18.12 3.84 -11.57
CA GLU A 51 -18.78 4.71 -12.55
C GLU A 51 -19.94 3.99 -13.27
N ILE A 52 -19.79 2.68 -13.50
CA ILE A 52 -20.78 1.84 -14.19
C ILE A 52 -21.88 1.36 -13.21
N ALA A 53 -21.53 1.12 -11.94
CA ALA A 53 -22.41 0.54 -10.94
C ALA A 53 -22.96 1.61 -9.98
N ASN A 54 -24.03 2.29 -10.41
CA ASN A 54 -24.86 3.11 -9.52
C ASN A 54 -26.23 2.45 -9.31
N ASP A 55 -26.24 1.22 -8.79
CA ASP A 55 -27.48 0.54 -8.39
C ASP A 55 -27.83 0.87 -6.93
N PRO A 56 -28.91 1.64 -6.67
CA PRO A 56 -29.33 1.99 -5.31
C PRO A 56 -29.83 0.79 -4.49
N LEU A 57 -30.08 -0.38 -5.10
CA LEU A 57 -30.48 -1.60 -4.40
C LEU A 57 -29.30 -2.43 -3.89
N HIS A 58 -28.07 -2.09 -4.31
CA HIS A 58 -26.89 -2.80 -3.85
C HIS A 58 -26.61 -2.43 -2.39
N LYS A 59 -26.71 -3.41 -1.49
CA LYS A 59 -26.43 -3.19 -0.05
C LYS A 59 -24.94 -3.33 0.22
N PRO A 60 -24.33 -2.40 0.97
CA PRO A 60 -22.94 -2.54 1.37
C PRO A 60 -22.79 -3.72 2.34
N LEU A 61 -21.72 -4.49 2.19
CA LEU A 61 -21.27 -5.44 3.20
C LEU A 61 -20.75 -4.70 4.43
N PHE A 62 -20.01 -3.62 4.18
CA PHE A 62 -19.42 -2.80 5.22
C PHE A 62 -19.69 -1.32 4.96
N ALA A 63 -19.98 -0.57 6.01
CA ALA A 63 -19.97 0.88 5.95
C ALA A 63 -19.34 1.47 7.21
N SER A 64 -18.42 2.41 7.06
CA SER A 64 -17.86 3.18 8.17
C SER A 64 -17.85 4.65 7.85
N SER A 65 -18.48 5.42 8.72
CA SER A 65 -18.47 6.87 8.64
C SER A 65 -17.26 7.45 9.35
N ILE A 66 -16.69 8.49 8.74
CA ILE A 66 -15.57 9.25 9.27
C ILE A 66 -15.83 10.74 9.10
N LEU A 67 -15.41 11.52 10.10
CA LEU A 67 -15.49 12.97 10.03
C LEU A 67 -14.24 13.52 9.34
N ILE A 68 -14.41 14.10 8.16
CA ILE A 68 -13.35 14.70 7.34
C ILE A 68 -13.65 16.18 7.20
N ARG A 69 -12.78 17.04 7.76
CA ARG A 69 -12.93 18.51 7.68
C ARG A 69 -14.31 19.03 8.12
N GLY A 70 -14.94 18.36 9.09
CA GLY A 70 -16.27 18.70 9.59
C GLY A 70 -17.44 18.13 8.80
N GLN A 71 -17.18 17.38 7.73
CA GLN A 71 -18.18 16.65 6.93
C GLN A 71 -18.15 15.16 7.27
N CYS A 72 -19.32 14.53 7.36
CA CYS A 72 -19.44 13.11 7.64
C CYS A 72 -19.42 12.36 6.31
N GLU A 73 -18.30 11.71 6.03
CA GLU A 73 -18.09 10.92 4.83
C GLU A 73 -18.23 9.45 5.17
N THR A 74 -18.87 8.67 4.30
CA THR A 74 -19.12 7.25 4.58
C THR A 74 -18.46 6.40 3.52
N LEU A 75 -17.45 5.65 3.96
CA LEU A 75 -16.84 4.59 3.16
C LEU A 75 -17.79 3.40 3.14
N LYS A 76 -18.08 2.86 1.95
CA LYS A 76 -18.91 1.67 1.74
C LYS A 76 -18.10 0.65 0.97
N VAL A 77 -18.16 -0.61 1.39
CA VAL A 77 -17.61 -1.75 0.66
C VAL A 77 -18.74 -2.70 0.34
N PHE A 78 -18.81 -3.12 -0.91
CA PHE A 78 -19.80 -4.02 -1.45
C PHE A 78 -19.22 -5.42 -1.67
N SER A 79 -20.11 -6.39 -1.87
CA SER A 79 -19.71 -7.78 -2.14
C SER A 79 -18.86 -7.88 -3.39
N GLY A 80 -17.69 -8.52 -3.27
CA GLY A 80 -16.73 -8.67 -4.36
C GLY A 80 -15.71 -7.53 -4.48
N GLU A 81 -15.85 -6.46 -3.69
CA GLU A 81 -14.85 -5.40 -3.64
C GLU A 81 -13.71 -5.75 -2.68
N SER A 82 -12.49 -5.37 -3.05
CA SER A 82 -11.31 -5.52 -2.20
C SER A 82 -11.26 -4.37 -1.19
N ILE A 83 -11.39 -4.68 0.11
CA ILE A 83 -11.30 -3.71 1.21
C ILE A 83 -10.05 -2.82 1.06
N PRO A 84 -8.82 -3.35 0.87
CA PRO A 84 -7.63 -2.53 0.66
C PRO A 84 -7.74 -1.52 -0.49
N VAL A 85 -8.34 -1.93 -1.61
CA VAL A 85 -8.47 -1.07 -2.80
C VAL A 85 -9.45 0.06 -2.52
N VAL A 86 -10.64 -0.25 -2.00
CA VAL A 86 -11.68 0.73 -1.66
C VAL A 86 -11.14 1.76 -0.67
N VAL A 87 -10.41 1.28 0.33
CA VAL A 87 -9.76 2.08 1.35
C VAL A 87 -8.68 3.01 0.78
N ARG A 88 -7.78 2.49 -0.08
CA ARG A 88 -6.75 3.32 -0.73
C ARG A 88 -7.35 4.42 -1.59
N VAL A 89 -8.38 4.10 -2.38
CA VAL A 89 -9.08 5.09 -3.21
C VAL A 89 -9.69 6.18 -2.33
N PHE A 90 -10.38 5.80 -1.26
CA PHE A 90 -10.97 6.74 -0.31
C PHE A 90 -9.90 7.64 0.37
N TYR A 91 -8.72 7.10 0.69
CA TYR A 91 -7.63 7.93 1.22
C TYR A 91 -7.12 8.96 0.23
N LYS A 92 -7.01 8.60 -1.05
CA LYS A 92 -6.55 9.49 -2.11
C LYS A 92 -7.57 10.59 -2.39
N GLU A 93 -8.85 10.24 -2.44
CA GLU A 93 -9.95 11.18 -2.67
C GLU A 93 -9.99 12.29 -1.60
N TYR A 94 -9.92 11.91 -0.33
CA TYR A 94 -10.03 12.86 0.79
C TYR A 94 -8.70 13.35 1.35
N GLN A 95 -7.57 12.91 0.79
CA GLN A 95 -6.21 13.24 1.23
C GLN A 95 -6.01 13.01 2.74
N LEU A 96 -6.43 11.83 3.21
CA LEU A 96 -6.46 11.52 4.64
C LEU A 96 -5.04 11.37 5.23
N PRO A 97 -4.77 11.88 6.45
CA PRO A 97 -3.50 11.65 7.17
C PRO A 97 -3.22 10.16 7.42
N LYS A 98 -1.95 9.75 7.40
CA LYS A 98 -1.51 8.35 7.56
C LYS A 98 -2.00 7.69 8.86
N GLU A 99 -2.17 8.48 9.92
CA GLU A 99 -2.68 8.04 11.21
C GLU A 99 -4.14 7.61 11.13
N ILE A 100 -4.93 8.30 10.31
CA ILE A 100 -6.33 7.97 10.04
C ILE A 100 -6.42 6.77 9.12
N GLN A 101 -5.51 6.67 8.14
CA GLN A 101 -5.44 5.54 7.23
C GLN A 101 -5.29 4.22 8.00
N SER A 102 -4.24 4.10 8.82
CA SER A 102 -3.97 2.86 9.56
C SER A 102 -5.16 2.40 10.42
N LYS A 103 -5.84 3.34 11.09
CA LYS A 103 -7.02 3.05 11.93
C LYS A 103 -8.25 2.61 11.14
N LEU A 104 -8.49 3.18 9.96
CA LEU A 104 -9.66 2.82 9.16
C LEU A 104 -9.49 1.41 8.57
N LEU A 105 -8.30 1.08 8.08
CA LEU A 105 -7.99 -0.24 7.54
C LEU A 105 -8.12 -1.32 8.62
N GLU A 106 -7.54 -1.11 9.81
CA GLU A 106 -7.69 -2.04 10.94
C GLU A 106 -9.16 -2.26 11.34
N ARG A 107 -9.95 -1.17 11.37
CA ARG A 107 -11.37 -1.24 11.71
C ARG A 107 -12.16 -2.07 10.68
N MET A 108 -11.76 -2.00 9.42
CA MET A 108 -12.41 -2.76 8.35
C MET A 108 -12.13 -4.25 8.44
N TYR A 109 -10.87 -4.63 8.66
CA TYR A 109 -10.52 -6.05 8.83
C TYR A 109 -11.17 -6.68 10.06
N ARG A 110 -11.23 -5.98 11.19
CA ARG A 110 -11.95 -6.50 12.37
C ARG A 110 -13.42 -6.81 12.09
N LEU A 111 -14.05 -5.99 11.27
CA LEU A 111 -15.45 -6.17 10.90
C LEU A 111 -15.65 -7.22 9.80
N GLU A 112 -14.61 -7.52 9.00
CA GLU A 112 -14.58 -8.68 8.10
C GLU A 112 -14.48 -10.00 8.89
N ASP A 113 -13.65 -10.04 9.94
CA ASP A 113 -13.46 -11.23 10.81
C ASP A 113 -14.68 -11.57 11.68
N GLU A 114 -15.59 -10.61 11.93
CA GLU A 114 -16.78 -10.77 12.77
C GLU A 114 -18.00 -11.35 12.01
N MET A 115 -17.92 -11.50 10.68
CA MET A 115 -19.00 -12.01 9.80
C MET A 115 -18.87 -13.50 9.48
#